data_AF-A0A970C7T6-F1
#
_entry.id   AF-A0A970C7T6-F1
#
_cell.length_a   1.000
_cell.length_b   1.000
_cell.length_c   1.000
_cell.angle_alpha   90.00
_cell.angle_beta   90.00
_cell.angle_gamma   90.00
#
_symmetry.space_group_name_H-M   'P 1'
#
loop_
_entity.id
_entity.type
_entity.pdbx_description
1 polymer ?
#
loop_
_entity_poly.entity_id
_entity_poly.type
_entity_poly.pdbx_seq_one_letter_code
_entity_poly.pdbx_strand_id
1 'polypeptide(L)'
;MYVPTIWDRLTRLVLLLIFAAAVLLVVISYLPLIRQNKAMREELLRIEEEIQKAEDMNRQKKAAIESLRNDPEAVERLARERLGLAKPGEVVVHFEPPATNSPVPVELPAGK
;
A
#
# COMPACT_ATOMS: atom_id res chain seq x y z
N MET A 1 -21.22 -4.39 79.38
CA MET A 1 -19.81 -4.00 79.16
C MET A 1 -19.36 -4.54 77.82
N TYR A 2 -19.39 -3.72 76.77
CA TYR A 2 -18.78 -4.11 75.49
C TYR A 2 -17.29 -3.83 75.62
N VAL A 3 -16.50 -4.85 75.91
CA VAL A 3 -15.04 -4.72 75.86
C VAL A 3 -14.71 -4.50 74.38
N PRO A 4 -14.09 -3.38 73.97
CA PRO A 4 -13.60 -3.24 72.62
C PRO A 4 -12.44 -4.23 72.46
N THR A 5 -12.81 -5.44 72.07
CA THR A 5 -11.93 -6.58 71.96
C THR A 5 -11.01 -6.36 70.76
N ILE A 6 -9.76 -6.77 70.90
CA ILE A 6 -8.72 -6.76 69.85
C ILE A 6 -9.25 -7.24 68.48
N TRP A 7 -10.25 -8.12 68.50
CA TRP A 7 -11.02 -8.60 67.36
C TRP A 7 -11.66 -7.50 66.49
N ASP A 8 -12.22 -6.43 67.07
CA ASP A 8 -12.82 -5.31 66.30
C ASP A 8 -11.76 -4.44 65.61
N ARG A 9 -10.56 -4.33 66.21
CA ARG A 9 -9.43 -3.65 65.54
C ARG A 9 -8.89 -4.51 64.39
N LEU A 10 -8.88 -5.82 64.57
CA LEU A 10 -8.42 -6.76 63.56
C LEU A 10 -9.37 -6.81 62.35
N THR A 11 -10.68 -6.87 62.58
CA THR A 11 -11.68 -6.82 61.49
C THR A 11 -11.63 -5.50 60.73
N ARG A 12 -11.48 -4.37 61.41
CA ARG A 12 -11.30 -3.06 60.76
C ARG A 12 -10.04 -2.99 59.91
N LEU A 13 -8.92 -3.54 60.39
CA LEU A 13 -7.67 -3.61 59.63
C LEU A 13 -7.82 -4.48 58.37
N VAL A 14 -8.45 -5.65 58.50
CA VAL A 14 -8.71 -6.54 57.36
C VAL A 14 -9.63 -5.87 56.34
N LEU A 15 -10.70 -5.20 56.78
CA LEU A 15 -11.58 -4.44 55.89
C LEU A 15 -10.85 -3.28 55.20
N LEU A 16 -9.97 -2.57 55.91
CA LEU A 16 -9.14 -1.52 55.33
C LEU A 16 -8.20 -2.06 54.26
N LEU A 17 -7.59 -3.22 54.50
CA LEU A 17 -6.72 -3.90 53.53
C LEU A 17 -7.50 -4.36 52.30
N ILE A 18 -8.70 -4.93 52.47
CA ILE A 18 -9.56 -5.32 51.35
C ILE A 18 -9.98 -4.10 50.55
N PHE A 19 -10.35 -3.00 51.22
CA PHE A 19 -10.72 -1.75 50.57
C PHE A 19 -9.52 -1.15 49.79
N ALA A 20 -8.34 -1.11 50.41
CA ALA A 20 -7.12 -0.67 49.74
C ALA A 20 -6.78 -1.55 48.53
N ALA A 21 -6.90 -2.87 48.66
CA ALA A 21 -6.68 -3.81 47.56
C ALA A 21 -7.69 -3.59 46.42
N ALA A 22 -8.97 -3.35 46.72
CA ALA A 22 -9.99 -3.05 45.74
C ALA A 22 -9.70 -1.74 44.99
N VAL A 23 -9.30 -0.68 45.71
CA VAL A 23 -8.89 0.60 45.10
C VAL A 23 -7.68 0.40 44.20
N LEU A 24 -6.69 -0.38 44.64
CA LEU A 24 -5.48 -0.67 43.88
C LEU A 24 -5.80 -1.47 42.59
N LEU A 25 -6.73 -2.41 42.66
CA LEU A 25 -7.22 -3.19 41.52
C LEU A 25 -7.93 -2.28 40.49
N VAL A 26 -8.78 -1.35 40.95
CA VAL A 26 -9.44 -0.37 40.10
C VAL A 26 -8.43 0.55 39.41
N VAL A 27 -7.43 1.04 40.13
CA VAL A 27 -6.37 1.91 39.58
C VAL A 27 -5.53 1.16 38.53
N ILE A 28 -5.11 -0.07 38.82
CA ILE A 28 -4.38 -0.92 37.86
C ILE A 28 -5.21 -1.19 36.62
N SER A 29 -6.53 -1.39 36.77
CA SER A 29 -7.45 -1.69 35.65
C SER A 29 -7.76 -0.47 34.78
N TYR A 30 -7.71 0.75 35.34
CA TYR A 30 -7.98 1.99 34.60
C TYR A 30 -6.80 2.47 33.74
N LEU A 31 -5.56 2.20 34.15
CA LEU A 31 -4.34 2.57 33.41
C LEU A 31 -4.24 1.97 31.99
N PRO A 32 -4.49 0.67 31.75
CA PRO A 32 -4.40 0.08 30.41
C PRO A 32 -5.51 0.59 29.47
N LEU A 33 -6.64 1.08 30.00
CA LEU A 33 -7.75 1.57 29.19
C LEU A 33 -7.39 2.88 28.44
N ILE A 34 -6.58 3.74 29.07
CA ILE A 34 -6.11 5.00 28.47
C ILE A 34 -5.04 4.73 27.40
N ARG A 35 -4.20 3.70 27.56
CA ARG A 35 -3.16 3.36 26.57
C ARG A 35 -3.74 2.75 25.30
N GLN A 36 -4.76 1.91 25.42
CA GLN A 36 -5.44 1.32 24.26
C GLN A 36 -6.18 2.37 23.42
N ASN A 37 -6.73 3.41 24.06
CA ASN A 37 -7.44 4.47 23.34
C ASN A 37 -6.52 5.35 22.48
N LYS A 38 -5.23 5.49 22.85
CA LYS A 38 -4.26 6.27 22.07
C LYS A 38 -3.81 5.53 20.81
N ALA A 39 -3.56 4.23 20.91
CA ALA A 39 -3.15 3.40 19.77
C ALA A 39 -4.23 3.38 18.66
N MET A 40 -5.51 3.26 19.05
CA MET A 40 -6.62 3.29 18.09
C MET A 40 -6.74 4.62 17.34
N ARG A 41 -6.40 5.75 17.98
CA ARG A 41 -6.44 7.07 17.31
C ARG A 41 -5.33 7.24 16.28
N GLU A 42 -4.14 6.73 16.57
CA GLU A 42 -3.03 6.77 15.61
C GLU A 42 -3.28 5.86 14.41
N GLU A 43 -3.87 4.69 14.65
CA GLU A 43 -4.23 3.75 13.58
C GLU A 43 -5.33 4.33 12.67
N LEU A 44 -6.34 4.99 13.24
CA LEU A 44 -7.36 5.70 12.46
C LEU A 44 -6.76 6.80 11.57
N LEU A 45 -5.85 7.62 12.12
CA LEU A 45 -5.20 8.69 11.35
C LEU A 45 -4.36 8.14 10.20
N ARG A 46 -3.62 7.04 10.42
CA ARG A 46 -2.84 6.39 9.35
C ARG A 46 -3.70 5.84 8.24
N ILE A 47 -4.78 5.12 8.59
CA ILE A 47 -5.69 4.53 7.62
C ILE A 47 -6.37 5.62 6.79
N GLU A 48 -6.80 6.72 7.42
CA GLU A 48 -7.40 7.85 6.71
C GLU A 48 -6.41 8.49 5.72
N GLU A 49 -5.15 8.65 6.12
CA GLU A 49 -4.10 9.20 5.24
C GLU A 49 -3.80 8.28 4.05
N GLU A 50 -3.82 6.96 4.26
CA GLU A 50 -3.67 5.97 3.18
C GLU A 50 -4.85 6.01 2.20
N ILE A 51 -6.08 6.14 2.70
CA ILE A 51 -7.28 6.29 1.86
C ILE A 51 -7.17 7.55 1.00
N GLN A 52 -6.83 8.69 1.59
CA GLN A 52 -6.69 9.95 0.85
C GLN A 52 -5.63 9.85 -0.25
N LYS A 53 -4.46 9.28 0.05
CA LYS A 53 -3.41 9.05 -0.95
C LYS A 53 -3.89 8.13 -2.08
N ALA A 54 -4.56 7.04 -1.74
CA ALA A 54 -5.07 6.09 -2.72
C ALA A 54 -6.13 6.73 -3.62
N GLU A 55 -7.02 7.54 -3.06
CA GLU A 55 -8.02 8.28 -3.82
C GLU A 55 -7.40 9.31 -4.77
N ASP A 56 -6.41 10.07 -4.31
CA ASP A 56 -5.68 11.03 -5.15
C ASP A 56 -4.98 10.34 -6.32
N MET A 57 -4.31 9.22 -6.07
CA MET A 57 -3.70 8.41 -7.12
C MET A 57 -4.75 7.88 -8.11
N ASN A 58 -5.93 7.49 -7.62
CA ASN A 58 -7.02 7.03 -8.46
C ASN A 58 -7.57 8.16 -9.33
N ARG A 59 -7.78 9.35 -8.76
CA ARG A 59 -8.19 10.58 -9.47
C ARG A 59 -7.19 10.93 -10.57
N GLN A 60 -5.89 10.93 -10.27
CA GLN A 60 -4.84 11.22 -11.25
C GLN A 60 -4.81 10.21 -12.39
N LYS A 61 -4.89 8.91 -12.09
CA LYS A 61 -4.91 7.85 -13.11
C LYS A 61 -6.16 7.95 -13.99
N LYS A 62 -7.33 8.24 -13.40
CA LYS A 62 -8.57 8.46 -14.15
C LYS A 62 -8.46 9.68 -15.05
N ALA A 63 -7.92 10.79 -14.56
CA ALA A 63 -7.69 11.99 -15.36
C ALA A 63 -6.72 11.72 -16.52
N ALA A 64 -5.66 10.94 -16.29
CA ALA A 64 -4.75 10.52 -17.34
C ALA A 64 -5.48 9.66 -18.40
N ILE A 65 -6.23 8.64 -17.98
CA ILE A 65 -7.03 7.80 -18.91
C ILE A 65 -8.02 8.66 -19.70
N GLU A 66 -8.69 9.60 -19.05
CA GLU A 66 -9.65 10.50 -19.71
C GLU A 66 -8.96 11.43 -20.71
N SER A 67 -7.78 11.98 -20.38
CA SER A 67 -6.99 12.77 -21.31
C SER A 67 -6.51 11.97 -22.52
N LEU A 68 -6.11 10.71 -22.31
CA LEU A 68 -5.73 9.79 -23.37
C LEU A 68 -6.94 9.38 -24.23
N ARG A 69 -8.13 9.26 -23.63
CA ARG A 69 -9.38 8.95 -24.36
C ARG A 69 -9.85 10.10 -25.24
N ASN A 70 -9.64 11.34 -24.80
CA ASN A 70 -10.09 12.53 -25.53
C ASN A 70 -9.17 12.92 -26.71
N ASP A 71 -7.94 12.39 -26.77
CA ASP A 71 -7.05 12.53 -27.93
C ASP A 71 -6.59 11.16 -28.47
N PRO A 72 -7.51 10.42 -29.14
CA PRO A 72 -7.20 9.11 -29.69
C PRO A 72 -6.15 9.17 -30.81
N GLU A 73 -6.02 10.30 -31.53
CA GLU A 73 -4.98 10.48 -32.56
C GLU A 73 -3.58 10.58 -31.95
N ALA A 74 -3.40 11.31 -30.85
CA ALA A 74 -2.12 11.37 -30.15
C ALA A 74 -1.72 10.03 -29.54
N VAL A 75 -2.70 9.27 -29.00
CA VAL A 75 -2.45 7.90 -28.50
C VAL A 75 -2.04 6.96 -29.62
N GLU A 76 -2.71 7.03 -30.77
CA GLU A 76 -2.39 6.22 -31.93
C GLU A 76 -1.00 6.55 -32.50
N ARG A 77 -0.63 7.84 -32.55
CA ARG A 77 0.70 8.28 -32.93
C ARG A 77 1.78 7.78 -31.96
N LEU A 78 1.55 7.90 -30.65
CA LEU A 78 2.48 7.41 -29.63
C LEU A 78 2.65 5.88 -29.69
N ALA A 79 1.56 5.14 -29.92
CA ALA A 79 1.58 3.69 -30.06
C ALA A 79 2.37 3.23 -31.30
N ARG A 80 2.21 3.92 -32.44
CA ARG A 80 2.98 3.64 -33.66
C ARG A 80 4.46 4.00 -33.52
N GLU A 81 4.77 5.17 -32.95
CA GLU A 81 6.14 5.68 -32.89
C GLU A 81 6.99 5.08 -31.78
N ARG A 82 6.43 4.90 -30.57
CA ARG A 82 7.19 4.47 -29.39
C ARG A 82 7.08 2.99 -29.09
N LEU A 83 5.95 2.38 -29.42
CA LEU A 83 5.66 0.99 -29.08
C LEU A 83 5.65 0.06 -30.30
N GLY A 84 5.69 0.62 -31.53
CA GLY A 84 5.63 -0.17 -32.77
C GLY A 84 4.35 -1.00 -32.90
N LEU A 85 3.29 -0.62 -32.18
CA LEU A 85 2.04 -1.37 -32.11
C LEU A 85 1.15 -0.99 -33.31
N ALA A 86 0.57 -2.01 -33.95
CA ALA A 86 -0.37 -1.87 -35.06
C ALA A 86 -1.78 -2.29 -34.64
N LYS A 87 -2.82 -1.73 -35.27
CA LYS A 87 -4.22 -2.10 -34.97
C LYS A 87 -4.48 -3.58 -35.34
N PRO A 88 -5.48 -4.24 -34.71
CA PRO A 88 -5.87 -5.60 -35.10
C PRO A 88 -6.24 -5.63 -36.59
N GLY A 89 -5.41 -6.28 -37.42
CA GLY A 89 -5.57 -6.35 -38.88
C GLY A 89 -4.55 -5.55 -39.71
N GLU A 90 -3.64 -4.79 -39.09
CA GLU A 90 -2.52 -4.12 -39.77
C GLU A 90 -1.26 -5.00 -39.76
N VAL A 91 -0.44 -4.96 -40.84
CA VAL A 91 0.79 -5.76 -40.98
C VAL A 91 2.01 -4.89 -40.63
N VAL A 92 2.77 -5.28 -39.61
CA VAL A 92 4.03 -4.62 -39.24
C VAL A 92 5.14 -5.09 -40.18
N VAL A 93 5.61 -4.20 -41.06
CA VAL A 93 6.74 -4.48 -41.97
C VAL A 93 8.04 -4.02 -41.31
N HIS A 94 8.89 -4.97 -40.93
CA HIS A 94 10.25 -4.70 -40.47
C HIS A 94 11.18 -4.69 -41.70
N PHE A 95 11.82 -3.55 -41.98
CA PHE A 95 12.82 -3.46 -43.02
C PHE A 95 14.18 -3.90 -42.45
N GLU A 96 14.63 -5.10 -42.79
CA GLU A 96 16.02 -5.48 -42.55
C GLU A 96 16.93 -4.68 -43.48
N PRO A 97 18.05 -4.11 -42.97
CA PRO A 97 19.03 -3.46 -43.83
C PRO A 97 19.54 -4.48 -44.86
N PRO A 98 19.83 -4.05 -46.10
CA PRO A 98 20.24 -4.97 -47.16
C PRO A 98 21.46 -5.76 -46.67
N ALA A 99 21.31 -7.09 -46.65
CA ALA A 99 22.40 -7.99 -46.34
C ALA A 99 23.53 -7.72 -47.35
N THR A 100 24.53 -6.96 -46.93
CA THR A 100 25.69 -6.59 -47.76
C THR A 100 26.63 -7.80 -47.99
N ASN A 101 26.33 -8.97 -47.41
CA ASN A 101 27.16 -10.15 -47.53
C ASN A 101 26.36 -11.36 -48.06
N SER A 102 25.96 -11.31 -49.33
CA SER A 102 25.85 -12.54 -50.10
C SER A 102 27.25 -12.91 -50.59
N PRO A 103 27.80 -14.11 -50.28
CA PRO A 103 29.06 -14.53 -50.86
C PRO A 103 28.87 -14.65 -52.37
N VAL A 104 29.54 -13.78 -53.12
CA VAL A 104 29.59 -13.82 -54.58
C VAL A 104 30.11 -15.21 -54.98
N PRO A 105 29.39 -16.00 -55.81
CA PRO A 105 29.95 -17.22 -56.37
C PRO A 105 31.20 -16.84 -57.18
N VAL A 106 32.37 -17.28 -56.73
CA VAL A 106 33.63 -17.07 -57.45
C VAL A 106 33.57 -17.92 -58.72
N GLU A 107 33.17 -17.32 -59.84
CA GLU A 107 33.38 -17.91 -61.17
C GLU A 107 34.88 -17.98 -61.42
N LEU A 108 35.42 -19.20 -61.41
CA LEU A 108 36.80 -19.46 -61.80
C LEU A 108 36.97 -19.08 -63.29
N PRO A 109 37.99 -18.28 -63.65
CA PRO A 109 38.24 -17.95 -65.04
C PRO A 109 38.68 -19.21 -65.80
N ALA A 110 38.01 -19.48 -66.92
CA ALA A 110 38.38 -20.51 -67.88
C ALA A 110 39.82 -20.26 -68.38
N GLY A 111 40.75 -21.08 -67.89
CA GLY A 111 42.11 -21.18 -68.41
C GLY A 111 42.13 -21.99 -69.70
N LYS A 112 42.87 -21.48 -70.69
CA LYS A 112 43.19 -22.14 -71.97
C LYS A 112 43.91 -23.46 -71.79
#